data_AF-A0A1B7MXT4-F1
#
_entry.id   AF-A0A1B7MXT4-F1
#
_cell.length_a   1.000
_cell.length_b   1.000
_cell.length_c   1.000
_cell.angle_alpha   90.00
_cell.angle_beta   90.00
_cell.angle_gamma   90.00
#
_symmetry.space_group_name_H-M   'P 1'
#
loop_
_entity.id
_entity.type
_entity.pdbx_description
1 polymer ?
#
loop_
_entity_poly.entity_id
_entity_poly.type
_entity_poly.pdbx_seq_one_letter_code
_entity_poly.pdbx_strand_id
1 'polypeptide(L)'
;MTVIEKRGVGAGGERGVNASTLTARHMPSIMVMFWGLRSRRDTAKLPIGSLNGNTLATNATHYGGYEELDVHNMFRLLEEKTTNFAVQSVLPGKYPFLMSKPTFSAGKWTGHWYMYLNIQGVLQFQIYQILMIGADTCGFNINTDEELCSRWMQLSAFMPFYKNHNTYGVLPQESYHWTSTGNGLFEVISLTPVLTPGATTVDVVFPGRGSVIWREWYTHAVVNAISRGNTTLDAPISYINVHIRDSSALLLPSKNLDTRSTRLTRAPSAPRIHQCSRHGVRY
;
A
#
# COMPACT_ATOMS: atom_id res chain seq x y z
N MET A 1 -5.52 -4.33 17.64
CA MET A 1 -5.37 -3.14 16.77
C MET A 1 -6.65 -3.05 15.98
N THR A 2 -7.47 -2.01 16.18
CA THR A 2 -8.75 -1.90 15.49
C THR A 2 -8.49 -1.26 14.13
N VAL A 3 -8.67 -2.03 13.05
CA VAL A 3 -8.62 -1.49 11.70
C VAL A 3 -9.97 -0.89 11.40
N ILE A 4 -10.02 0.42 11.14
CA ILE A 4 -11.23 1.10 10.66
C ILE A 4 -11.09 1.21 9.15
N GLU A 5 -11.58 0.19 8.44
CA GLU A 5 -11.74 0.21 6.99
C GLU A 5 -13.13 0.77 6.66
N LYS A 6 -13.19 2.00 6.17
CA LYS A 6 -14.45 2.61 5.73
C LYS A 6 -14.53 2.58 4.21
N ARG A 7 -15.58 1.94 3.68
CA ARG A 7 -15.97 2.11 2.27
C ARG A 7 -16.45 3.55 2.13
N GLY A 8 -15.63 4.40 1.49
CA GLY A 8 -15.99 5.81 1.33
C GLY A 8 -17.27 5.97 0.54
N VAL A 9 -18.09 6.96 0.92
CA VAL A 9 -19.37 7.27 0.27
C VAL A 9 -19.14 7.53 -1.22
N GLY A 10 -19.91 6.85 -2.08
CA GLY A 10 -19.71 6.85 -3.54
C GLY A 10 -19.12 5.55 -4.08
N ALA A 11 -19.89 4.46 -3.95
CA ALA A 11 -19.90 3.23 -4.78
C ALA A 11 -20.70 2.12 -4.04
N GLY A 12 -22.00 2.34 -3.86
CA GLY A 12 -22.89 1.47 -3.07
C GLY A 12 -24.06 2.27 -2.52
N GLY A 13 -25.28 1.73 -2.62
CA GLY A 13 -26.54 2.43 -2.37
C GLY A 13 -26.90 2.65 -0.90
N GLU A 14 -26.01 3.26 -0.11
CA GLU A 14 -26.28 3.64 1.27
C GLU A 14 -26.91 5.04 1.34
N ARG A 15 -28.07 5.15 2.00
CA ARG A 15 -28.75 6.44 2.17
C ARG A 15 -27.94 7.31 3.15
N GLY A 16 -27.47 8.47 2.67
CA GLY A 16 -26.73 9.42 3.49
C GLY A 16 -27.51 9.86 4.73
N VAL A 17 -26.86 9.83 5.89
CA VAL A 17 -27.43 10.30 7.16
C VAL A 17 -27.32 11.82 7.22
N ASN A 18 -28.42 12.50 7.47
CA ASN A 18 -28.48 13.97 7.53
C ASN A 18 -27.69 14.50 8.75
N ALA A 19 -26.66 15.32 8.52
CA ALA A 19 -25.79 15.89 9.54
C ALA A 19 -26.22 17.30 10.02
N SER A 20 -27.51 17.64 9.96
CA SER A 20 -28.04 18.99 10.24
C SER A 20 -28.15 19.38 11.72
N THR A 21 -27.28 18.89 12.61
CA THR A 21 -27.32 19.18 14.06
C THR A 21 -25.93 19.30 14.72
N LEU A 22 -25.08 20.20 14.22
CA LEU A 22 -24.02 20.82 15.03
C LEU A 22 -24.03 22.34 14.85
N THR A 23 -24.27 23.06 15.94
CA THR A 23 -24.51 24.51 15.93
C THR A 23 -23.22 25.33 15.95
N ALA A 24 -23.27 26.46 15.24
CA ALA A 24 -22.15 27.37 14.97
C ALA A 24 -21.49 28.00 16.22
N ARG A 25 -20.24 28.49 16.05
CA ARG A 25 -19.80 29.85 16.49
C ARG A 25 -18.36 30.26 16.09
N HIS A 26 -18.21 31.52 15.63
CA HIS A 26 -17.02 32.41 15.57
C HIS A 26 -15.90 32.28 14.49
N MET A 27 -16.06 33.06 13.39
CA MET A 27 -15.18 34.13 12.83
C MET A 27 -13.67 33.92 12.50
N PRO A 28 -13.01 34.80 11.69
CA PRO A 28 -13.51 35.96 10.91
C PRO A 28 -13.19 35.91 9.39
N SER A 29 -13.79 36.84 8.64
CA SER A 29 -13.63 37.03 7.19
C SER A 29 -12.35 37.79 6.79
N ILE A 30 -11.87 37.58 5.56
CA ILE A 30 -11.12 38.61 4.82
C ILE A 30 -11.67 38.76 3.39
N MET A 31 -11.38 39.89 2.76
CA MET A 31 -12.29 40.59 1.86
C MET A 31 -11.83 40.54 0.39
N VAL A 32 -12.76 40.20 -0.51
CA VAL A 32 -12.96 40.75 -1.87
C VAL A 32 -11.77 40.83 -2.84
N MET A 33 -11.88 40.14 -3.98
CA MET A 33 -11.94 40.76 -5.33
C MET A 33 -11.99 39.66 -6.43
N PHE A 34 -13.09 39.57 -7.17
CA PHE A 34 -13.16 39.83 -8.62
C PHE A 34 -14.58 39.60 -9.13
N TRP A 35 -15.13 40.56 -9.86
CA TRP A 35 -16.51 40.55 -10.32
C TRP A 35 -16.57 40.34 -11.84
N GLY A 36 -17.50 39.48 -12.28
CA GLY A 36 -18.04 39.51 -13.64
C GLY A 36 -17.20 38.88 -14.77
N LEU A 37 -17.40 37.58 -15.02
CA LEU A 37 -17.35 37.04 -16.39
C LEU A 37 -18.41 35.93 -16.62
N ARG A 38 -19.56 36.37 -17.13
CA ARG A 38 -20.36 35.73 -18.19
C ARG A 38 -20.63 34.22 -18.12
N SER A 39 -21.86 33.90 -17.67
CA SER A 39 -22.79 32.91 -18.24
C SER A 39 -22.23 31.81 -19.17
N ARG A 40 -22.02 30.62 -18.60
CA ARG A 40 -22.35 29.27 -19.13
C ARG A 40 -21.87 28.22 -18.12
N ARG A 41 -22.73 27.83 -17.17
CA ARG A 41 -22.41 26.83 -16.12
C ARG A 41 -22.89 25.41 -16.44
N ASP A 42 -23.56 25.21 -17.56
CA ASP A 42 -24.16 23.91 -17.89
C ASP A 42 -23.33 23.13 -18.93
N THR A 43 -22.93 21.93 -18.53
CA THR A 43 -22.31 20.87 -19.36
C THR A 43 -20.87 21.10 -19.84
N ALA A 44 -19.92 21.12 -18.91
CA ALA A 44 -18.54 20.72 -19.18
C ALA A 44 -18.47 19.20 -19.52
N LYS A 45 -18.84 18.82 -20.75
CA LYS A 45 -18.58 17.47 -21.28
C LYS A 45 -17.10 17.35 -21.63
N LEU A 46 -16.32 16.78 -20.72
CA LEU A 46 -14.97 16.29 -21.05
C LEU A 46 -15.06 15.02 -21.92
N PRO A 47 -13.99 14.61 -22.63
CA PRO A 47 -13.99 13.44 -23.51
C PRO A 47 -14.27 12.08 -22.85
N ILE A 48 -14.52 12.06 -21.53
CA ILE A 48 -14.67 10.87 -20.68
C ILE A 48 -16.10 10.75 -20.09
N GLY A 49 -16.97 11.74 -20.28
CA GLY A 49 -18.37 11.70 -19.82
C GLY A 49 -18.77 12.91 -18.97
N SER A 50 -19.79 12.73 -18.13
CA SER A 50 -20.27 13.77 -17.22
C SER A 50 -19.55 13.71 -15.87
N LEU A 51 -19.13 14.87 -15.35
CA LEU A 51 -18.41 15.00 -14.08
C LEU A 51 -19.19 14.53 -12.85
N ASN A 52 -20.52 14.48 -12.93
CA ASN A 52 -21.41 13.98 -11.87
C ASN A 52 -21.75 12.47 -12.00
N GLY A 53 -21.07 11.73 -12.88
CA GLY A 53 -21.28 10.29 -13.03
C GLY A 53 -20.86 9.52 -11.79
N ASN A 54 -21.81 8.86 -11.12
CA ASN A 54 -21.59 8.07 -9.89
C ASN A 54 -20.97 8.85 -8.71
N THR A 55 -21.15 10.17 -8.66
CA THR A 55 -20.66 11.05 -7.59
C THR A 55 -21.67 12.15 -7.26
N LEU A 56 -21.33 13.06 -6.34
CA LEU A 56 -22.14 14.23 -6.01
C LEU A 56 -22.33 15.14 -7.24
N ALA A 57 -23.43 15.91 -7.24
CA ALA A 57 -23.66 16.91 -8.28
C ALA A 57 -22.61 18.04 -8.18
N THR A 58 -22.08 18.48 -9.31
CA THR A 58 -21.00 19.50 -9.37
C THR A 58 -21.38 20.85 -8.75
N ASN A 59 -22.67 21.16 -8.66
CA ASN A 59 -23.22 22.37 -8.03
C ASN A 59 -23.65 22.17 -6.56
N ALA A 60 -23.37 21.01 -5.94
CA ALA A 60 -23.61 20.81 -4.52
C ALA A 60 -22.72 21.77 -3.71
N THR A 61 -23.28 22.39 -2.68
CA THR A 61 -22.59 23.42 -1.89
C THR A 61 -22.05 22.85 -0.58
N HIS A 62 -20.78 23.13 -0.32
CA HIS A 62 -20.09 22.78 0.91
C HIS A 62 -20.09 23.95 1.91
N TYR A 63 -19.70 23.65 3.15
CA TYR A 63 -19.49 24.67 4.17
C TYR A 63 -18.48 25.73 3.68
N GLY A 64 -18.82 27.01 3.82
CA GLY A 64 -18.06 28.14 3.27
C GLY A 64 -18.51 28.60 1.88
N GLY A 65 -19.49 27.91 1.25
CA GLY A 65 -20.05 28.31 -0.05
C GLY A 65 -19.27 27.82 -1.27
N TYR A 66 -18.32 26.89 -1.08
CA TYR A 66 -17.59 26.24 -2.16
C TYR A 66 -18.49 25.24 -2.90
N GLU A 67 -18.38 25.17 -4.23
CA GLU A 67 -19.08 24.19 -5.05
C GLU A 67 -18.28 22.88 -5.12
N GLU A 68 -18.96 21.73 -5.13
CA GLU A 68 -18.35 20.40 -5.25
C GLU A 68 -17.36 20.30 -6.42
N LEU A 69 -17.63 20.99 -7.54
CA LEU A 69 -16.73 21.07 -8.69
C LEU A 69 -15.30 21.49 -8.31
N ASP A 70 -15.14 22.41 -7.37
CA ASP A 70 -13.83 22.96 -6.96
C ASP A 70 -13.14 22.08 -5.91
N VAL A 71 -13.91 21.34 -5.09
CA VAL A 71 -13.41 20.61 -3.90
C VAL A 71 -13.51 19.10 -3.98
N HIS A 72 -14.09 18.53 -5.05
CA HIS A 72 -14.36 17.09 -5.22
C HIS A 72 -13.16 16.20 -4.83
N ASN A 73 -11.99 16.50 -5.39
CA ASN A 73 -10.76 15.72 -5.16
C ASN A 73 -10.21 15.83 -3.73
N MET A 74 -10.65 16.81 -2.93
CA MET A 74 -10.26 17.00 -1.54
C MET A 74 -11.18 16.28 -0.54
N PHE A 75 -12.37 15.82 -0.98
CA PHE A 75 -13.39 15.25 -0.08
C PHE A 75 -12.84 14.11 0.79
N ARG A 76 -12.15 13.14 0.17
CA ARG A 76 -11.53 12.00 0.89
C ARG A 76 -10.40 12.41 1.83
N LEU A 77 -9.52 13.34 1.42
CA LEU A 77 -8.47 13.90 2.29
C LEU A 77 -9.07 14.54 3.56
N LEU A 78 -10.20 15.24 3.44
CA LEU A 78 -10.90 15.83 4.58
C LEU A 78 -11.58 14.76 5.45
N GLU A 79 -12.20 13.74 4.87
CA GLU A 79 -12.74 12.58 5.59
C GLU A 79 -11.66 11.86 6.40
N GLU A 80 -10.51 11.57 5.79
CA GLU A 80 -9.39 10.85 6.41
C GLU A 80 -8.73 11.64 7.53
N LYS A 81 -8.47 12.94 7.31
CA LYS A 81 -7.96 13.86 8.34
C LYS A 81 -8.91 13.95 9.54
N THR A 82 -10.21 14.06 9.28
CA THR A 82 -11.23 14.14 10.34
C THR A 82 -11.34 12.81 11.10
N THR A 83 -11.29 11.69 10.38
CA THR A 83 -11.27 10.34 10.98
C THR A 83 -10.03 10.13 11.84
N ASN A 84 -8.87 10.64 11.41
CA ASN A 84 -7.62 10.56 12.19
C ASN A 84 -7.76 11.29 13.53
N PHE A 85 -8.31 12.52 13.54
CA PHE A 85 -8.60 13.25 14.78
C PHE A 85 -9.67 12.56 15.65
N ALA A 86 -10.71 11.98 15.05
CA ALA A 86 -11.73 11.23 15.79
C ALA A 86 -11.18 9.97 16.46
N VAL A 87 -10.25 9.25 15.81
CA VAL A 87 -9.57 8.11 16.45
C VAL A 87 -8.64 8.56 17.57
N GLN A 88 -7.94 9.70 17.42
CA GLN A 88 -7.09 10.25 18.48
C GLN A 88 -7.89 10.70 19.71
N SER A 89 -9.11 11.23 19.55
CA SER A 89 -9.95 11.62 20.70
C SER A 89 -10.54 10.43 21.45
N VAL A 90 -10.84 9.32 20.75
CA VAL A 90 -11.32 8.07 21.37
C VAL A 90 -10.18 7.25 21.96
N LEU A 91 -8.98 7.28 21.36
CA LEU A 91 -7.81 6.50 21.76
C LEU A 91 -6.59 7.42 22.05
N PRO A 92 -6.64 8.26 23.10
CA PRO A 92 -5.57 9.17 23.43
C PRO A 92 -4.24 8.44 23.70
N GLY A 93 -3.14 9.05 23.26
CA GLY A 93 -1.78 8.50 23.41
C GLY A 93 -1.44 7.31 22.50
N LYS A 94 -2.31 6.94 21.55
CA LYS A 94 -2.05 5.89 20.56
C LYS A 94 -1.99 6.47 19.15
N TYR A 95 -1.08 5.95 18.33
CA TYR A 95 -1.07 6.27 16.90
C TYR A 95 -2.27 5.62 16.20
N PRO A 96 -3.10 6.39 15.49
CA PRO A 96 -4.20 5.84 14.70
C PRO A 96 -3.66 5.06 13.49
N PHE A 97 -4.34 3.98 13.13
CA PHE A 97 -4.10 3.26 11.88
C PHE A 97 -5.38 3.30 11.04
N LEU A 98 -5.28 3.95 9.89
CA LEU A 98 -6.38 4.16 8.95
C LEU A 98 -5.95 3.68 7.57
N MET A 99 -6.89 3.12 6.84
CA MET A 99 -6.74 2.71 5.44
C MET A 99 -7.94 3.22 4.65
N SER A 100 -7.69 3.88 3.53
CA SER A 100 -8.73 4.36 2.61
C SER A 100 -8.40 3.99 1.16
N LYS A 101 -9.33 4.32 0.24
CA LYS A 101 -9.05 4.30 -1.20
C LYS A 101 -8.22 5.54 -1.57
N PRO A 102 -7.39 5.48 -2.63
CA PRO A 102 -6.49 6.56 -2.98
C PRO A 102 -7.14 7.94 -3.08
N THR A 103 -6.45 8.94 -2.54
CA THR A 103 -6.85 10.35 -2.62
C THR A 103 -5.65 11.28 -2.81
N PHE A 104 -5.93 12.57 -2.94
CA PHE A 104 -4.97 13.65 -3.05
C PHE A 104 -4.20 13.86 -1.73
N SER A 105 -2.88 13.66 -1.76
CA SER A 105 -1.91 14.14 -0.75
C SER A 105 -2.23 13.80 0.72
N ALA A 106 -2.64 12.56 1.00
CA ALA A 106 -3.10 12.13 2.33
C ALA A 106 -2.10 11.31 3.17
N GLY A 107 -0.87 11.08 2.68
CA GLY A 107 0.10 10.15 3.32
C GLY A 107 0.50 10.47 4.76
N LYS A 108 0.18 11.67 5.26
CA LYS A 108 0.31 12.05 6.67
C LYS A 108 -0.76 11.44 7.58
N TRP A 109 -1.95 11.14 7.07
CA TRP A 109 -3.15 10.85 7.87
C TRP A 109 -3.66 9.41 7.72
N THR A 110 -3.40 8.75 6.59
CA THR A 110 -3.88 7.40 6.28
C THR A 110 -2.91 6.65 5.37
N GLY A 111 -2.97 5.32 5.40
CA GLY A 111 -2.50 4.49 4.29
C GLY A 111 -3.56 4.33 3.21
N HIS A 112 -3.15 3.86 2.04
CA HIS A 112 -4.04 3.55 0.91
C HIS A 112 -3.90 2.08 0.50
N TRP A 113 -4.91 1.55 -0.20
CA TRP A 113 -4.80 0.27 -0.90
C TRP A 113 -5.19 0.44 -2.38
N TYR A 114 -4.57 -0.35 -3.27
CA TYR A 114 -4.76 -0.22 -4.72
C TYR A 114 -4.84 -1.58 -5.43
N MET A 115 -5.81 -1.76 -6.32
CA MET A 115 -6.26 -3.09 -6.74
C MET A 115 -5.64 -3.63 -8.04
N TYR A 116 -5.09 -2.78 -8.92
CA TYR A 116 -4.82 -3.18 -10.32
C TYR A 116 -3.34 -3.50 -10.63
N LEU A 117 -2.38 -2.78 -10.03
CA LEU A 117 -0.95 -2.92 -10.30
C LEU A 117 -0.13 -2.72 -9.02
N ASN A 118 0.30 -3.80 -8.39
CA ASN A 118 0.94 -3.77 -7.07
C ASN A 118 2.27 -3.00 -7.10
N ILE A 119 3.24 -3.44 -7.92
CA ILE A 119 4.59 -2.83 -7.99
C ILE A 119 4.53 -1.38 -8.47
N GLN A 120 3.85 -1.11 -9.59
CA GLN A 120 3.78 0.24 -10.16
C GLN A 120 3.04 1.21 -9.23
N GLY A 121 1.91 0.79 -8.66
CA GLY A 121 1.16 1.59 -7.69
C GLY A 121 1.99 1.91 -6.45
N VAL A 122 2.63 0.91 -5.84
CA VAL A 122 3.46 1.10 -4.63
C VAL A 122 4.63 2.04 -4.89
N LEU A 123 5.28 2.00 -6.06
CA LEU A 123 6.32 2.95 -6.43
C LEU A 123 5.77 4.37 -6.67
N GLN A 124 4.62 4.49 -7.33
CA GLN A 124 3.97 5.77 -7.61
C GLN A 124 3.49 6.47 -6.31
N PHE A 125 2.88 5.73 -5.39
CA PHE A 125 2.42 6.28 -4.11
C PHE A 125 3.56 6.67 -3.16
N GLN A 126 4.74 6.03 -3.26
CA GLN A 126 5.94 6.51 -2.55
C GLN A 126 6.38 7.90 -3.02
N ILE A 127 6.28 8.21 -4.32
CA ILE A 127 6.54 9.56 -4.85
C ILE A 127 5.50 10.55 -4.31
N TYR A 128 4.24 10.12 -4.13
CA TYR A 128 3.17 10.91 -3.52
C TYR A 128 3.20 10.95 -1.99
N GLN A 129 4.31 10.51 -1.37
CA GLN A 129 4.54 10.50 0.08
C GLN A 129 3.52 9.65 0.87
N ILE A 130 2.82 8.74 0.20
CA ILE A 130 1.91 7.76 0.81
C ILE A 130 2.67 6.43 0.91
N LEU A 131 3.41 6.27 2.01
CA LEU A 131 4.31 5.13 2.20
C LEU A 131 3.58 3.83 2.60
N MET A 132 2.44 3.93 3.29
CA MET A 132 1.64 2.78 3.70
C MET A 132 0.67 2.40 2.57
N ILE A 133 1.17 1.64 1.60
CA ILE A 133 0.47 1.25 0.38
C ILE A 133 0.72 -0.23 0.04
N GLY A 134 -0.29 -0.88 -0.54
CA GLY A 134 -0.23 -2.25 -1.05
C GLY A 134 -1.50 -2.64 -1.80
N ALA A 135 -1.48 -3.80 -2.44
CA ALA A 135 -2.64 -4.36 -3.13
C ALA A 135 -3.36 -5.44 -2.30
N ASP A 136 -4.65 -5.65 -2.59
CA ASP A 136 -5.39 -6.81 -2.11
C ASP A 136 -4.72 -8.07 -2.66
N THR A 137 -4.11 -8.85 -1.77
CA THR A 137 -3.24 -9.97 -2.10
C THR A 137 -4.07 -11.14 -2.65
N CYS A 138 -3.56 -11.79 -3.69
CA CYS A 138 -4.25 -12.81 -4.51
C CYS A 138 -5.39 -12.30 -5.41
N GLY A 139 -5.75 -11.01 -5.31
CA GLY A 139 -6.82 -10.39 -6.09
C GLY A 139 -8.15 -10.32 -5.32
N PHE A 140 -9.04 -9.42 -5.76
CA PHE A 140 -10.29 -9.11 -5.06
C PHE A 140 -11.56 -9.57 -5.79
N ASN A 141 -11.62 -9.45 -7.14
CA ASN A 141 -12.88 -9.58 -7.90
C ASN A 141 -13.14 -10.95 -8.54
N ILE A 142 -12.14 -11.83 -8.58
CA ILE A 142 -12.18 -13.10 -9.33
C ILE A 142 -11.56 -14.22 -8.50
N ASN A 143 -11.92 -15.47 -8.80
CA ASN A 143 -11.25 -16.63 -8.22
C ASN A 143 -9.76 -16.59 -8.57
N THR A 144 -8.92 -16.72 -7.55
CA THR A 144 -7.48 -16.91 -7.68
C THR A 144 -7.15 -18.40 -7.82
N ASP A 145 -5.94 -18.72 -8.27
CA ASP A 145 -5.39 -20.08 -8.24
C ASP A 145 -4.19 -20.18 -7.27
N GLU A 146 -3.74 -21.41 -7.00
CA GLU A 146 -2.66 -21.67 -6.04
C GLU A 146 -1.33 -21.02 -6.46
N GLU A 147 -1.04 -20.96 -7.77
CA GLU A 147 0.20 -20.39 -8.29
C GLU A 147 0.19 -18.87 -8.16
N LEU A 148 -0.84 -18.22 -8.72
CA LEU A 148 -1.04 -16.77 -8.66
C LEU A 148 -1.08 -16.31 -7.20
N CYS A 149 -1.83 -16.99 -6.34
CA CYS A 149 -1.94 -16.59 -4.95
C CYS A 149 -0.61 -16.78 -4.20
N SER A 150 0.11 -17.90 -4.40
CA SER A 150 1.43 -18.10 -3.78
C SER A 150 2.45 -17.05 -4.21
N ARG A 151 2.53 -16.73 -5.51
CA ARG A 151 3.42 -15.68 -6.03
C ARG A 151 3.03 -14.29 -5.55
N TRP A 152 1.73 -13.99 -5.47
CA TRP A 152 1.23 -12.70 -4.99
C TRP A 152 1.43 -12.56 -3.47
N MET A 153 1.25 -13.62 -2.68
CA MET A 153 1.60 -13.61 -1.25
C MET A 153 3.09 -13.35 -1.04
N GLN A 154 3.97 -14.05 -1.79
CA GLN A 154 5.41 -13.79 -1.80
C GLN A 154 5.73 -12.33 -2.12
N LEU A 155 5.13 -11.76 -3.17
CA LEU A 155 5.33 -10.35 -3.53
C LEU A 155 4.80 -9.37 -2.46
N SER A 156 3.58 -9.60 -1.97
CA SER A 156 2.90 -8.69 -1.05
C SER A 156 3.53 -8.69 0.35
N ALA A 157 4.20 -9.78 0.77
CA ALA A 157 4.90 -9.86 2.05
C ALA A 157 5.97 -8.75 2.23
N PHE A 158 6.39 -8.13 1.14
CA PHE A 158 7.37 -7.04 1.11
C PHE A 158 6.77 -5.67 0.77
N MET A 159 5.47 -5.59 0.52
CA MET A 159 4.79 -4.31 0.34
C MET A 159 4.57 -3.65 1.70
N PRO A 160 4.66 -2.31 1.81
CA PRO A 160 4.47 -1.61 3.08
C PRO A 160 3.16 -1.95 3.80
N PHE A 161 2.09 -2.21 3.03
CA PHE A 161 0.83 -2.72 3.52
C PHE A 161 0.54 -4.12 2.94
N TYR A 162 0.42 -5.12 3.81
CA TYR A 162 -0.02 -6.48 3.45
C TYR A 162 -1.47 -6.70 3.92
N LYS A 163 -2.37 -7.00 2.98
CA LYS A 163 -3.73 -7.46 3.25
C LYS A 163 -4.12 -8.51 2.20
N ASN A 164 -4.56 -9.68 2.65
CA ASN A 164 -5.36 -10.59 1.84
C ASN A 164 -6.83 -10.17 2.02
N HIS A 165 -7.52 -9.86 0.93
CA HIS A 165 -8.89 -9.40 0.94
C HIS A 165 -9.60 -9.87 -0.32
N ASN A 166 -10.84 -10.34 -0.16
CA ASN A 166 -11.57 -11.03 -1.20
C ASN A 166 -13.02 -10.50 -1.27
N THR A 167 -13.65 -10.57 -2.44
CA THR A 167 -15.06 -10.20 -2.57
C THR A 167 -15.99 -11.30 -2.07
N TYR A 168 -17.28 -10.99 -1.93
CA TYR A 168 -18.29 -11.98 -1.57
C TYR A 168 -18.69 -12.83 -2.79
N GLY A 169 -18.80 -14.15 -2.61
CA GLY A 169 -19.28 -15.07 -3.65
C GLY A 169 -18.21 -15.68 -4.56
N VAL A 170 -16.92 -15.43 -4.28
CA VAL A 170 -15.77 -16.10 -4.90
C VAL A 170 -15.12 -17.09 -3.92
N LEU A 171 -14.22 -17.95 -4.41
CA LEU A 171 -13.59 -19.00 -3.62
C LEU A 171 -12.70 -18.43 -2.48
N PRO A 172 -12.58 -19.13 -1.33
CA PRO A 172 -11.63 -18.79 -0.28
C PRO A 172 -10.18 -18.77 -0.79
N GLN A 173 -9.35 -17.92 -0.18
CA GLN A 173 -7.96 -17.70 -0.63
C GLN A 173 -6.97 -17.40 0.51
N GLU A 174 -7.31 -17.77 1.74
CA GLU A 174 -6.47 -17.57 2.91
C GLU A 174 -5.16 -18.38 2.82
N SER A 175 -4.09 -17.92 3.48
CA SER A 175 -2.75 -18.51 3.33
C SER A 175 -2.63 -19.96 3.83
N TYR A 176 -3.60 -20.44 4.59
CA TYR A 176 -3.70 -21.83 5.04
C TYR A 176 -4.53 -22.73 4.10
N HIS A 177 -5.15 -22.17 3.05
CA HIS A 177 -5.97 -22.92 2.10
C HIS A 177 -5.13 -23.85 1.22
N TRP A 178 -3.90 -23.45 0.89
CA TRP A 178 -2.92 -24.25 0.14
C TRP A 178 -1.62 -24.41 0.94
N THR A 179 -1.05 -25.62 0.90
CA THR A 179 0.18 -25.96 1.63
C THR A 179 1.44 -25.30 1.04
N SER A 180 1.45 -25.00 -0.26
CA SER A 180 2.54 -24.27 -0.92
C SER A 180 2.60 -22.81 -0.45
N THR A 181 1.45 -22.14 -0.38
CA THR A 181 1.31 -20.73 0.02
C THR A 181 1.77 -20.48 1.46
N GLY A 182 1.41 -21.38 2.39
CA GLY A 182 1.78 -21.23 3.80
C GLY A 182 3.29 -21.31 4.09
N ASN A 183 4.07 -21.97 3.23
CA ASN A 183 5.50 -22.20 3.44
C ASN A 183 6.41 -21.07 2.88
N GLY A 184 5.90 -20.20 2.01
CA GLY A 184 6.70 -19.25 1.22
C GLY A 184 6.93 -17.85 1.81
N LEU A 185 6.68 -17.63 3.11
CA LEU A 185 6.46 -16.28 3.68
C LEU A 185 7.51 -15.80 4.72
N PHE A 186 8.83 -15.85 4.42
CA PHE A 186 9.85 -15.35 5.37
C PHE A 186 11.07 -14.59 4.78
N GLU A 187 11.17 -13.31 5.15
CA GLU A 187 12.36 -12.41 5.24
C GLU A 187 13.04 -11.85 3.95
N VAL A 188 13.92 -10.85 4.14
CA VAL A 188 14.02 -9.54 3.41
C VAL A 188 15.50 -9.18 3.09
N ILE A 189 15.96 -8.80 1.89
CA ILE A 189 15.51 -7.68 1.01
C ILE A 189 15.95 -7.86 -0.47
N SER A 190 15.53 -6.97 -1.39
CA SER A 190 15.73 -6.96 -2.87
C SER A 190 15.07 -8.12 -3.59
N LEU A 191 14.08 -7.81 -4.42
CA LEU A 191 13.01 -8.75 -4.76
C LEU A 191 12.83 -8.88 -6.25
N THR A 192 12.83 -10.13 -6.70
CA THR A 192 12.64 -10.47 -8.11
C THR A 192 11.53 -11.53 -8.18
N PRO A 193 10.26 -11.10 -8.06
CA PRO A 193 9.11 -12.00 -8.11
C PRO A 193 8.96 -12.60 -9.51
N VAL A 194 8.51 -13.85 -9.58
CA VAL A 194 7.98 -14.41 -10.82
C VAL A 194 6.59 -13.81 -11.06
N LEU A 195 6.39 -13.18 -12.22
CA LEU A 195 5.12 -12.55 -12.61
C LEU A 195 4.44 -13.25 -13.80
N THR A 196 5.00 -14.36 -14.28
CA THR A 196 4.52 -15.13 -15.43
C THR A 196 4.05 -16.50 -14.96
N PRO A 197 2.79 -16.93 -15.23
CA PRO A 197 2.31 -18.26 -14.89
C PRO A 197 3.15 -19.38 -15.54
N GLY A 198 3.38 -20.46 -14.80
CA GLY A 198 4.19 -21.62 -15.21
C GLY A 198 5.70 -21.37 -15.25
N ALA A 199 6.19 -20.16 -14.93
CA ALA A 199 7.61 -19.86 -14.97
C ALA A 199 8.34 -20.31 -13.68
N THR A 200 9.42 -21.07 -13.87
CA THR A 200 10.32 -21.53 -12.82
C THR A 200 11.63 -20.75 -12.75
N THR A 201 11.78 -19.70 -13.57
CA THR A 201 12.95 -18.81 -13.62
C THR A 201 12.52 -17.36 -13.73
N VAL A 202 13.42 -16.43 -13.38
CA VAL A 202 13.22 -14.99 -13.52
C VAL A 202 14.49 -14.29 -13.99
N ASP A 203 14.34 -13.36 -14.93
CA ASP A 203 15.44 -12.50 -15.40
C ASP A 203 15.59 -11.27 -14.50
N VAL A 204 16.81 -11.02 -14.03
CA VAL A 204 17.13 -9.98 -13.05
C VAL A 204 18.24 -9.07 -13.54
N VAL A 205 18.05 -7.75 -13.41
CA VAL A 205 19.11 -6.75 -13.60
C VAL A 205 19.65 -6.31 -12.25
N PHE A 206 20.89 -6.70 -11.93
CA PHE A 206 21.55 -6.31 -10.69
C PHE A 206 22.28 -4.96 -10.84
N PRO A 207 21.93 -3.92 -10.06
CA PRO A 207 22.59 -2.63 -10.16
C PRO A 207 23.96 -2.64 -9.45
N GLY A 208 24.99 -2.24 -10.18
CA GLY A 208 26.38 -2.13 -9.70
C GLY A 208 27.36 -2.13 -10.86
N ARG A 209 28.37 -1.26 -10.86
CA ARG A 209 29.38 -1.18 -11.95
C ARG A 209 30.48 -2.23 -11.79
N GLY A 210 30.13 -3.50 -11.66
CA GLY A 210 31.06 -4.63 -11.46
C GLY A 210 31.84 -4.65 -10.12
N SER A 211 31.70 -3.63 -9.28
CA SER A 211 32.38 -3.51 -8.00
C SER A 211 31.56 -4.00 -6.79
N VAL A 212 30.26 -4.20 -6.99
CA VAL A 212 29.24 -4.51 -5.98
C VAL A 212 28.95 -6.01 -6.00
N ILE A 213 29.09 -6.67 -4.85
CA ILE A 213 28.69 -8.06 -4.66
C ILE A 213 27.24 -8.11 -4.18
N TRP A 214 26.44 -8.98 -4.81
CA TRP A 214 25.11 -9.36 -4.35
C TRP A 214 25.18 -10.77 -3.75
N ARG A 215 24.48 -10.98 -2.64
CA ARG A 215 24.36 -12.28 -1.97
C ARG A 215 22.92 -12.70 -1.84
N GLU A 216 22.65 -13.99 -2.07
CA GLU A 216 21.34 -14.59 -1.81
C GLU A 216 21.01 -14.54 -0.31
N TRP A 217 19.77 -14.21 0.04
CA TRP A 217 19.34 -14.04 1.43
C TRP A 217 19.43 -15.32 2.25
N TYR A 218 19.02 -16.45 1.68
CA TYR A 218 18.83 -17.70 2.43
C TYR A 218 20.13 -18.51 2.59
N THR A 219 21.01 -18.51 1.58
CA THR A 219 22.28 -19.27 1.58
C THR A 219 23.52 -18.41 1.81
N HIS A 220 23.41 -17.09 1.63
CA HIS A 220 24.53 -16.14 1.61
C HIS A 220 25.57 -16.37 0.49
N ALA A 221 25.27 -17.24 -0.47
CA ALA A 221 26.06 -17.45 -1.68
C ALA A 221 26.18 -16.15 -2.48
N VAL A 222 27.31 -15.99 -3.19
CA VAL A 222 27.52 -14.85 -4.09
C VAL A 222 26.76 -15.11 -5.39
N VAL A 223 25.97 -14.12 -5.83
CA VAL A 223 25.32 -14.16 -7.14
C VAL A 223 26.32 -13.72 -8.21
N ASN A 224 26.56 -14.60 -9.19
CA ASN A 224 27.39 -14.31 -10.36
C ASN A 224 26.63 -13.46 -11.39
N ALA A 225 26.28 -12.23 -11.02
CA ALA A 225 25.46 -11.34 -11.84
C ALA A 225 26.21 -10.81 -13.07
N ILE A 226 25.54 -10.79 -14.23
CA ILE A 226 26.08 -10.21 -15.46
C ILE A 226 26.07 -8.69 -15.39
N SER A 227 27.26 -8.08 -15.44
CA SER A 227 27.43 -6.62 -15.41
C SER A 227 26.69 -5.95 -16.57
N ARG A 228 25.66 -5.15 -16.25
CA ARG A 228 24.74 -4.48 -17.21
C ARG A 228 23.95 -5.43 -18.12
N GLY A 229 23.73 -6.68 -17.73
CA GLY A 229 22.88 -7.64 -18.44
C GLY A 229 21.80 -8.24 -17.56
N ASN A 230 20.89 -9.00 -18.18
CA ASN A 230 19.97 -9.88 -17.46
C ASN A 230 20.76 -11.05 -16.88
N THR A 231 20.49 -11.41 -15.63
CA THR A 231 20.94 -12.63 -14.99
C THR A 231 19.70 -13.48 -14.72
N THR A 232 19.59 -14.63 -15.38
CA THR A 232 18.49 -15.57 -15.13
C THR A 232 18.75 -16.34 -13.84
N LEU A 233 17.74 -16.41 -12.96
CA LEU A 233 17.78 -17.12 -11.69
C LEU A 233 16.67 -18.16 -11.59
N ASP A 234 16.94 -19.27 -10.92
CA ASP A 234 15.93 -20.27 -10.57
C ASP A 234 14.96 -19.70 -9.53
N ALA A 235 13.67 -19.97 -9.73
CA ALA A 235 12.57 -19.46 -8.90
C ALA A 235 11.43 -20.48 -8.84
N PRO A 236 11.58 -21.62 -8.13
CA PRO A 236 10.48 -22.59 -7.95
C PRO A 236 9.30 -21.98 -7.15
N ILE A 237 8.12 -22.62 -7.21
CA ILE A 237 6.87 -22.05 -6.68
C ILE A 237 6.90 -21.68 -5.19
N SER A 238 7.65 -22.43 -4.38
CA SER A 238 7.83 -22.21 -2.94
C SER A 238 8.93 -21.22 -2.57
N TYR A 239 9.62 -20.64 -3.56
CA TYR A 239 10.80 -19.80 -3.36
C TYR A 239 10.65 -18.45 -4.05
N ILE A 240 10.95 -17.38 -3.29
CA ILE A 240 11.15 -16.05 -3.85
C ILE A 240 12.63 -15.68 -3.75
N ASN A 241 13.16 -15.15 -4.86
CA ASN A 241 14.53 -14.67 -4.94
C ASN A 241 14.69 -13.37 -4.15
N VAL A 242 15.57 -13.39 -3.15
CA VAL A 242 15.83 -12.29 -2.21
C VAL A 242 17.35 -12.06 -2.10
N HIS A 243 17.83 -10.81 -2.25
CA HIS A 243 19.26 -10.50 -2.41
C HIS A 243 19.78 -9.29 -1.63
N ILE A 244 20.80 -9.48 -0.79
CA ILE A 244 21.46 -8.38 -0.07
C ILE A 244 22.64 -7.84 -0.89
N ARG A 245 22.73 -6.51 -0.98
CA ARG A 245 23.92 -5.81 -1.46
C ARG A 245 25.03 -5.81 -0.42
N ASP A 246 26.28 -5.95 -0.85
CA ASP A 246 27.45 -5.72 0.00
C ASP A 246 27.48 -4.34 0.67
N SER A 247 28.22 -4.27 1.78
CA SER A 247 28.33 -3.07 2.64
C SER A 247 27.01 -2.63 3.30
N SER A 248 25.99 -3.50 3.32
CA SER A 248 24.72 -3.28 4.02
C SER A 248 24.73 -3.98 5.38
N ALA A 249 24.12 -3.34 6.39
CA ALA A 249 23.84 -3.96 7.69
C ALA A 249 22.35 -3.83 8.00
N LEU A 250 21.69 -4.95 8.31
CA LEU A 250 20.27 -5.01 8.62
C LEU A 250 20.04 -5.46 10.06
N LEU A 251 19.16 -4.75 10.78
CA LEU A 251 18.76 -5.11 12.15
C LEU A 251 17.51 -5.98 12.10
N LEU A 252 17.63 -7.24 12.55
CA LEU A 252 16.54 -8.21 12.53
C LEU A 252 16.06 -8.51 13.96
N PRO A 253 14.74 -8.46 14.22
CA PRO A 253 14.18 -8.97 15.47
C PRO A 253 14.16 -10.51 15.48
N SER A 254 13.82 -11.10 16.63
CA SER A 254 13.54 -12.54 16.73
C SER A 254 12.21 -12.90 16.04
N LYS A 255 12.18 -14.06 15.37
CA LYS A 255 10.99 -14.56 14.69
C LYS A 255 9.92 -14.92 15.71
N ASN A 256 8.75 -14.30 15.62
CA ASN A 256 7.56 -14.65 16.38
C ASN A 256 6.32 -14.49 15.49
N LEU A 257 5.18 -15.05 15.94
CA LEU A 257 3.93 -15.05 15.18
C LEU A 257 3.23 -13.68 15.14
N ASP A 258 3.57 -12.75 16.04
CA ASP A 258 2.94 -11.42 16.08
C ASP A 258 3.94 -10.31 16.46
N THR A 259 3.59 -9.06 16.16
CA THR A 259 4.49 -7.91 16.36
C THR A 259 4.62 -7.47 17.82
N ARG A 260 3.70 -7.87 18.71
CA ARG A 260 3.79 -7.63 20.16
C ARG A 260 4.73 -8.65 20.79
N SER A 261 4.60 -9.94 20.52
CA SER A 261 5.58 -10.95 20.96
C SER A 261 6.98 -10.63 20.42
N THR A 262 7.12 -10.33 19.13
CA THR A 262 8.37 -9.86 18.49
C THR A 262 9.02 -8.68 19.24
N ARG A 263 8.23 -7.74 19.76
CA ARG A 263 8.71 -6.59 20.53
C ARG A 263 9.00 -6.92 22.00
N LEU A 264 8.28 -7.87 22.59
CA LEU A 264 8.40 -8.25 24.00
C LEU A 264 9.50 -9.30 24.24
N THR A 265 9.88 -10.10 23.24
CA THR A 265 11.05 -11.00 23.30
C THR A 265 12.39 -10.26 23.32
N ARG A 266 12.39 -8.93 23.47
CA ARG A 266 13.55 -8.05 23.62
C ARG A 266 14.18 -8.13 25.03
N ALA A 267 14.23 -9.34 25.58
CA ALA A 267 15.17 -9.73 26.63
C ALA A 267 16.60 -9.79 26.01
N PRO A 268 17.70 -9.89 26.79
CA PRO A 268 18.98 -9.25 26.47
C PRO A 268 19.86 -9.93 25.39
N SER A 269 19.29 -10.67 24.45
CA SER A 269 19.96 -10.93 23.17
C SER A 269 20.02 -9.65 22.35
N ALA A 270 21.21 -9.24 21.92
CA ALA A 270 21.41 -8.13 21.00
C ALA A 270 20.55 -8.30 19.71
N PRO A 271 20.15 -7.20 19.04
CA PRO A 271 19.53 -7.33 17.72
C PRO A 271 20.47 -8.11 16.80
N ARG A 272 19.94 -9.05 16.00
CA ARG A 272 20.79 -9.75 15.02
C ARG A 272 21.21 -8.73 13.97
N ILE A 273 22.51 -8.43 13.93
CA ILE A 273 23.10 -7.49 12.98
C ILE A 273 23.56 -8.31 11.80
N HIS A 274 22.72 -8.38 10.76
CA HIS A 274 23.07 -9.10 9.56
C HIS A 274 23.95 -8.22 8.68
N GLN A 275 25.27 -8.35 8.83
CA GLN A 275 26.27 -7.50 8.16
C GLN A 275 26.82 -8.21 6.92
N CYS A 276 26.44 -7.73 5.73
CA CYS A 276 26.91 -8.26 4.45
C CYS A 276 28.22 -7.56 4.03
N SER A 277 29.31 -8.33 3.93
CA SER A 277 30.62 -7.82 3.51
C SER A 277 31.18 -8.59 2.30
N ARG A 278 32.24 -8.03 1.67
CA ARG A 278 33.05 -8.73 0.67
C ARG A 278 33.57 -10.08 1.17
N HIS A 279 33.90 -10.18 2.46
CA HIS A 279 34.46 -11.39 3.08
C HIS A 279 33.42 -12.38 3.62
N GLY A 280 32.13 -12.17 3.35
CA GLY A 280 31.02 -12.99 3.85
C GLY A 280 30.08 -12.21 4.76
N VAL A 281 29.17 -12.94 5.39
CA VAL A 281 28.13 -12.38 6.26
C VAL A 281 28.44 -12.69 7.73
N ARG A 282 28.21 -11.72 8.62
CA ARG A 282 28.34 -11.86 10.08
C ARG A 282 26.99 -11.60 10.76
N TYR A 283 26.84 -12.13 11.97
CA TYR A 283 25.65 -12.07 12.83
C TYR A 283 26.02 -11.51 14.20
#